data_AF-A0A661X819-F1
#
_entry.id   AF-A0A661X819-F1
#
_cell.length_a   1.000
_cell.length_b   1.000
_cell.length_c   1.000
_cell.angle_alpha   90.00
_cell.angle_beta   90.00
_cell.angle_gamma   90.00
#
_symmetry.space_group_name_H-M   'P 1'
#
loop_
_entity.id
_entity.type
_entity.pdbx_description
1 polymer ?
#
loop_
_entity_poly.entity_id
_entity_poly.type
_entity_poly.pdbx_seq_one_letter_code
_entity_poly.pdbx_strand_id
1 'polypeptide(L)'
;MKRNMVFILILLVFGVQLMFAQNRPPRGLQGPKKPTVDQRLKNLDDALLLTPEQKKNIRKILQDADTRMKKIFEQNKGNRQAMRAAARDQREQTNIQIMNLLTDKQKVKYKKYLKMHPLQRNDPNRPAKRGMRRGRRY
;
A
#
# COMPACT_ATOMS: atom_id res chain seq x y z
N MET A 1 26.95 14.74 -60.48
CA MET A 1 26.02 15.47 -59.59
C MET A 1 25.23 14.49 -58.71
N LYS A 2 25.89 13.76 -57.79
CA LYS A 2 25.30 12.63 -57.03
C LYS A 2 25.83 12.50 -55.59
N ARG A 3 26.16 13.61 -54.92
CA ARG A 3 26.68 13.57 -53.53
C ARG A 3 25.93 14.46 -52.53
N ASN A 4 24.98 15.29 -52.99
CA ASN A 4 24.29 16.25 -52.12
C ASN A 4 22.79 15.95 -51.96
N MET A 5 22.31 14.82 -52.49
CA MET A 5 20.89 14.43 -52.46
C MET A 5 20.64 13.17 -51.61
N VAL A 6 21.56 12.80 -50.72
CA VAL A 6 21.36 11.71 -49.74
C VAL A 6 21.08 12.28 -48.34
N PHE A 7 21.45 13.54 -48.06
CA PHE A 7 21.24 14.17 -46.76
C PHE A 7 19.85 14.78 -46.56
N ILE A 8 19.07 14.98 -47.62
CA ILE A 8 17.71 15.57 -47.51
C ILE A 8 16.63 14.50 -47.31
N LEU A 9 16.92 13.24 -47.63
CA LEU A 9 15.92 12.15 -47.50
C LEU A 9 15.89 11.51 -46.09
N ILE A 10 16.90 11.74 -45.25
CA ILE A 10 16.96 11.20 -43.88
C ILE A 10 16.21 12.09 -42.88
N LEU A 11 15.94 13.35 -43.24
CA LEU A 11 15.28 14.33 -42.37
C LEU A 11 13.74 14.28 -42.38
N LEU A 12 13.13 13.43 -43.23
CA LEU A 12 11.67 13.34 -43.35
C LEU A 12 11.03 12.12 -42.67
N VAL A 13 11.81 11.17 -42.13
CA VAL A 13 11.28 9.94 -41.51
C VAL A 13 11.20 10.03 -39.96
N PHE A 14 11.81 11.04 -39.35
CA PHE A 14 11.88 11.18 -37.88
C PHE A 14 10.80 12.07 -37.24
N GLY A 15 9.77 12.49 -38.00
CA GLY A 15 8.81 13.51 -37.53
C GLY A 15 7.54 12.99 -36.84
N VAL A 16 7.13 11.73 -37.02
CA VAL A 16 5.75 11.31 -36.68
C VAL A 16 5.64 10.51 -35.37
N GLN A 17 6.76 10.17 -34.72
CA GLN A 17 6.74 9.29 -33.54
C GLN A 17 6.29 9.96 -32.22
N LEU A 18 6.11 11.29 -32.20
CA LEU A 18 5.74 12.02 -30.97
C LEU A 18 4.23 12.07 -30.70
N MET A 19 3.38 11.66 -31.64
CA MET A 19 1.91 11.79 -31.53
C MET A 19 1.21 10.68 -30.72
N PHE A 20 1.92 9.65 -30.25
CA PHE A 20 1.34 8.63 -29.35
C PHE A 20 1.77 8.78 -27.88
N ALA A 21 2.45 9.88 -27.51
CA ALA A 21 2.92 10.11 -26.15
C ALA A 21 1.88 10.75 -25.20
N GLN A 22 0.76 11.30 -25.71
CA GLN A 22 -0.15 12.13 -24.91
C GLN A 22 -1.48 11.48 -24.49
N ASN A 23 -1.87 10.32 -25.04
CA ASN A 23 -3.11 9.64 -24.64
C ASN A 23 -2.88 8.48 -23.66
N ARG A 24 -2.08 8.70 -22.61
CA ARG A 24 -2.18 7.81 -21.43
C ARG A 24 -3.36 8.31 -20.61
N PRO A 25 -4.47 7.55 -20.49
CA PRO A 25 -5.58 7.95 -19.64
C PRO A 25 -5.04 8.24 -18.24
N PRO A 26 -5.54 9.26 -17.53
CA PRO A 26 -5.08 9.57 -16.19
C PRO A 26 -5.21 8.29 -15.36
N ARG A 27 -4.07 7.69 -14.99
CA ARG A 27 -4.06 6.58 -14.02
C ARG A 27 -4.73 7.14 -12.78
N GLY A 28 -5.99 6.78 -12.58
CA GLY A 28 -6.77 7.19 -11.43
C GLY A 28 -5.96 6.90 -10.18
N LEU A 29 -6.09 7.78 -9.18
CA LEU A 29 -5.52 7.66 -7.84
C LEU A 29 -6.11 6.46 -7.06
N GLN A 30 -6.23 5.28 -7.67
CA GLN A 30 -6.49 4.04 -6.96
C GLN A 30 -5.18 3.67 -6.26
N GLY A 31 -5.07 4.09 -5.00
CA GLY A 31 -4.06 3.56 -4.10
C GLY A 31 -4.14 2.03 -4.05
N PRO A 32 -3.06 1.35 -3.64
CA PRO A 32 -3.05 -0.10 -3.58
C PRO A 32 -4.26 -0.61 -2.79
N LYS A 33 -4.98 -1.56 -3.39
CA LYS A 33 -6.17 -2.19 -2.78
C LYS A 33 -5.76 -2.78 -1.43
N LYS A 34 -6.55 -2.53 -0.38
CA LYS A 34 -6.32 -3.14 0.92
C LYS A 34 -6.38 -4.66 0.78
N PRO A 35 -5.46 -5.42 1.41
CA PRO A 35 -5.50 -6.87 1.37
C PRO A 35 -6.79 -7.38 2.03
N THR A 36 -7.38 -8.43 1.48
CA THR A 36 -8.57 -9.08 2.04
C THR A 36 -8.25 -9.83 3.33
N VAL A 37 -9.28 -10.20 4.10
CA VAL A 37 -9.11 -11.06 5.29
C VAL A 37 -8.39 -12.36 4.92
N ASP A 38 -8.76 -12.99 3.81
CA ASP A 38 -8.13 -14.23 3.34
C ASP A 38 -6.65 -14.05 3.01
N GLN A 39 -6.30 -12.96 2.33
CA GLN A 39 -4.90 -12.65 2.02
C GLN A 39 -4.09 -12.38 3.28
N ARG A 40 -4.65 -11.62 4.24
CA ARG A 40 -4.00 -11.36 5.52
C ARG A 40 -3.80 -12.65 6.31
N LEU A 41 -4.81 -13.52 6.35
CA LEU A 41 -4.74 -14.80 7.03
C LEU A 41 -3.70 -15.70 6.39
N LYS A 42 -3.65 -15.77 5.05
CA LYS A 42 -2.64 -16.52 4.31
C LYS A 42 -1.23 -16.03 4.65
N ASN A 43 -0.99 -14.72 4.64
CA ASN A 43 0.33 -14.18 4.97
C ASN A 43 0.75 -14.50 6.42
N LEU A 44 -0.19 -14.47 7.36
CA LEU A 44 0.09 -14.86 8.75
C LEU A 44 0.37 -16.35 8.86
N ASP A 45 -0.37 -17.18 8.11
CA ASP A 45 -0.16 -18.62 8.07
C ASP A 45 1.19 -18.99 7.47
N ASP A 46 1.55 -18.40 6.32
CA ASP A 46 2.85 -18.60 5.68
C ASP A 46 4.00 -18.20 6.61
N ALA A 47 3.82 -17.14 7.40
CA ALA A 47 4.85 -16.64 8.32
C ALA A 47 4.96 -17.44 9.63
N LEU A 48 3.84 -17.94 10.16
CA LEU A 48 3.75 -18.49 11.52
C LEU A 48 3.49 -19.99 11.56
N LEU A 49 3.09 -20.60 10.44
CA LEU A 49 2.61 -21.98 10.33
C LEU A 49 1.49 -22.21 11.35
N LEU A 50 0.31 -21.63 11.08
CA LEU A 50 -0.79 -21.62 12.02
C LEU A 50 -1.51 -22.97 12.03
N THR A 51 -1.98 -23.41 13.20
CA THR A 51 -2.87 -24.57 13.28
C THR A 51 -4.26 -24.26 12.70
N PRO A 52 -5.07 -25.26 12.32
CA PRO A 52 -6.42 -25.03 11.82
C PRO A 52 -7.29 -24.19 12.77
N GLU A 53 -7.17 -24.46 14.08
CA GLU A 53 -7.89 -23.72 15.12
C GLU A 53 -7.40 -22.26 15.22
N GLN A 54 -6.08 -22.03 15.21
CA GLN A 54 -5.52 -20.69 15.18
C GLN A 54 -5.99 -19.91 13.95
N LYS A 55 -6.02 -20.53 12.76
CA LYS A 55 -6.52 -19.89 11.53
C LYS A 55 -7.98 -19.47 11.67
N LYS A 56 -8.83 -20.35 12.21
CA LYS A 56 -10.26 -20.06 12.43
C LYS A 56 -10.46 -18.87 13.38
N ASN A 57 -9.72 -18.84 14.50
CA ASN A 57 -9.85 -17.78 15.50
C ASN A 57 -9.25 -16.46 15.01
N ILE A 58 -8.09 -16.49 14.34
CA ILE A 58 -7.47 -15.30 13.74
C ILE A 58 -8.37 -14.73 12.63
N ARG A 59 -9.03 -15.56 11.81
CA ARG A 59 -9.98 -15.09 10.80
C ARG A 59 -11.07 -14.20 11.41
N LYS A 60 -11.68 -14.65 12.51
CA LYS A 60 -12.71 -13.88 13.23
C LYS A 60 -12.16 -12.54 13.72
N ILE A 61 -10.98 -12.54 14.35
CA ILE A 61 -10.31 -11.31 14.80
C ILE A 61 -10.09 -10.33 13.63
N LEU A 62 -9.67 -10.82 12.47
CA LEU A 62 -9.44 -9.98 11.28
C LEU A 62 -10.75 -9.41 10.71
N GLN A 63 -11.84 -10.19 10.70
CA GLN A 63 -13.17 -9.73 10.28
C GLN A 63 -13.72 -8.64 11.21
N ASP A 64 -13.57 -8.84 12.53
CA ASP A 64 -13.96 -7.88 13.54
C ASP A 64 -13.14 -6.60 13.44
N ALA A 65 -11.83 -6.72 13.20
CA ALA A 65 -10.94 -5.59 12.98
C ALA A 65 -11.39 -4.75 11.77
N ASP A 66 -11.75 -5.38 10.66
CA ASP A 66 -12.23 -4.68 9.46
C ASP A 66 -13.56 -3.95 9.73
N THR A 67 -14.46 -4.58 10.50
CA THR A 67 -15.73 -3.98 10.90
C THR A 67 -15.53 -2.78 11.82
N ARG A 68 -14.68 -2.90 12.85
CA ARG A 68 -14.33 -1.80 13.76
C ARG A 68 -13.65 -0.65 13.02
N MET A 69 -12.77 -0.97 12.07
CA MET A 69 -12.10 0.03 11.27
C MET A 69 -13.08 0.84 10.42
N LYS A 70 -14.09 0.21 9.81
CA LYS A 70 -15.18 0.93 9.11
C LYS A 70 -15.91 1.90 10.04
N LYS A 71 -16.31 1.44 11.23
CA LYS A 71 -16.95 2.29 12.25
C LYS A 71 -16.07 3.47 12.67
N ILE A 72 -14.76 3.25 12.89
CA ILE A 72 -13.81 4.32 13.22
C ILE A 72 -13.77 5.37 12.11
N PHE A 73 -13.75 4.96 10.84
CA PHE A 73 -13.76 5.89 9.70
C PHE A 73 -15.05 6.71 9.65
N GLU A 74 -16.20 6.09 9.90
CA GLU A 74 -17.50 6.75 9.91
C GLU A 74 -17.62 7.74 11.07
N GLN A 75 -17.29 7.30 12.29
CA GLN A 75 -17.38 8.12 13.52
C GLN A 75 -16.43 9.30 13.54
N ASN A 76 -15.25 9.17 12.90
CA ASN A 76 -14.22 10.21 12.91
C ASN A 76 -14.11 10.92 11.56
N LYS A 77 -15.16 10.88 10.73
CA LYS A 77 -15.20 11.59 9.46
C LYS A 77 -14.97 13.09 9.70
N GLY A 78 -14.02 13.68 8.96
CA GLY A 78 -13.62 15.08 9.14
C GLY A 78 -12.55 15.32 10.21
N ASN A 79 -12.36 14.42 11.18
CA ASN A 79 -11.29 14.53 12.18
C ASN A 79 -10.17 13.50 11.93
N ARG A 80 -9.16 13.93 11.16
CA ARG A 80 -8.05 13.05 10.76
C ARG A 80 -7.18 12.61 11.94
N GLN A 81 -7.01 13.45 12.96
CA GLN A 81 -6.16 13.12 14.11
C GLN A 81 -6.84 12.07 14.99
N ALA A 82 -8.12 12.26 15.30
CA ALA A 82 -8.91 11.30 16.05
C ALA A 82 -9.00 9.95 15.32
N MET A 83 -9.29 9.97 14.00
CA MET A 83 -9.27 8.76 13.17
C MET A 83 -7.91 8.05 13.23
N ARG A 84 -6.79 8.78 13.13
CA ARG A 84 -5.44 8.20 13.20
C ARG A 84 -5.15 7.59 14.58
N ALA A 85 -5.60 8.21 15.65
CA ALA A 85 -5.43 7.70 17.02
C ALA A 85 -6.25 6.42 17.22
N ALA A 86 -7.55 6.47 16.94
CA ALA A 86 -8.46 5.33 17.06
C ALA A 86 -8.03 4.16 16.18
N ALA A 87 -7.60 4.41 14.94
CA ALA A 87 -7.10 3.36 14.06
C ALA A 87 -5.78 2.75 14.57
N ARG A 88 -4.93 3.50 15.28
CA ARG A 88 -3.71 2.95 15.89
C ARG A 88 -4.06 2.02 17.05
N ASP A 89 -4.90 2.48 17.96
CA ASP A 89 -5.38 1.69 19.10
C ASP A 89 -6.07 0.39 18.64
N GLN A 90 -6.99 0.48 17.67
CA GLN A 90 -7.64 -0.69 17.09
C GLN A 90 -6.63 -1.72 16.55
N ARG A 91 -5.59 -1.26 15.85
CA ARG A 91 -4.54 -2.16 15.34
C ARG A 91 -3.75 -2.83 16.46
N GLU A 92 -3.42 -2.10 17.51
CA GLU A 92 -2.71 -2.64 18.66
C GLU A 92 -3.53 -3.71 19.38
N GLN A 93 -4.82 -3.43 19.61
CA GLN A 93 -5.76 -4.41 20.16
C GLN A 93 -5.84 -5.68 19.31
N THR A 94 -5.92 -5.55 17.98
CA THR A 94 -5.89 -6.70 17.07
C THR A 94 -4.59 -7.50 17.21
N ASN A 95 -3.44 -6.84 17.31
CA ASN A 95 -2.15 -7.51 17.47
C ASN A 95 -2.08 -8.28 18.80
N ILE A 96 -2.58 -7.70 19.89
CA ILE A 96 -2.66 -8.36 21.20
C ILE A 96 -3.54 -9.60 21.12
N GLN A 97 -4.74 -9.49 20.53
CA GLN A 97 -5.64 -10.62 20.36
C GLN A 97 -5.01 -11.75 19.55
N ILE A 98 -4.30 -11.43 18.47
CA ILE A 98 -3.56 -12.42 17.69
C ILE A 98 -2.46 -13.06 18.54
N MET A 99 -1.64 -12.27 19.25
CA MET A 99 -0.55 -12.78 20.10
C MET A 99 -1.02 -13.77 21.17
N ASN A 100 -2.21 -13.56 21.73
CA ASN A 100 -2.80 -14.43 22.75
C ASN A 100 -3.16 -15.83 22.21
N LEU A 101 -3.31 -15.98 20.88
CA LEU A 101 -3.59 -17.27 20.24
C LEU A 101 -2.32 -18.00 19.78
N LEU A 102 -1.16 -17.36 19.85
CA LEU A 102 0.10 -17.89 19.33
C LEU A 102 0.88 -18.62 20.43
N THR A 103 1.62 -19.66 20.04
CA THR A 103 2.66 -20.25 20.88
C THR A 103 3.85 -19.30 21.05
N ASP A 104 4.72 -19.53 22.03
CA ASP A 104 5.85 -18.62 22.26
C ASP A 104 6.82 -18.56 21.07
N LYS A 105 7.05 -19.69 20.39
CA LYS A 105 7.83 -19.74 19.15
C LYS A 105 7.19 -18.90 18.04
N GLN A 106 5.86 -18.95 17.89
CA GLN A 106 5.11 -18.17 16.92
C GLN A 106 5.09 -16.67 17.28
N LYS A 107 5.00 -16.30 18.57
CA LYS A 107 5.07 -14.90 19.01
C LYS A 107 6.38 -14.23 18.60
N VAL A 108 7.51 -14.94 18.66
CA VAL A 108 8.81 -14.43 18.20
C VAL A 108 8.78 -14.14 16.69
N LYS A 109 8.25 -15.07 15.88
CA LYS A 109 8.09 -14.88 14.43
C LYS A 109 7.12 -13.73 14.13
N TYR A 110 6.03 -13.62 14.88
CA TYR A 110 5.03 -12.57 14.71
C TYR A 110 5.60 -11.18 15.00
N LYS A 111 6.39 -11.03 16.06
CA LYS A 111 7.11 -9.78 16.35
C LYS A 111 8.06 -9.38 15.19
N LYS A 112 8.74 -10.34 14.56
CA LYS A 112 9.57 -10.09 13.38
C LYS A 112 8.72 -9.70 12.17
N TYR A 113 7.62 -10.41 11.92
CA TYR A 113 6.65 -10.09 10.87
C TYR A 113 6.14 -8.65 11.00
N LEU A 114 5.76 -8.21 12.20
CA LEU A 114 5.31 -6.83 12.45
C LEU A 114 6.40 -5.77 12.18
N LYS A 115 7.68 -6.10 12.39
CA LYS A 115 8.81 -5.21 12.10
C LYS A 115 9.11 -5.11 10.61
N MET A 116 9.01 -6.22 9.87
CA MET A 116 9.26 -6.30 8.42
C MET A 116 8.12 -5.74 7.59
N HIS A 117 6.91 -5.75 8.14
CA HIS A 117 5.75 -5.09 7.55
C HIS A 117 5.36 -3.94 8.47
N PRO A 118 6.23 -2.91 8.59
CA PRO A 118 5.88 -1.74 9.38
C PRO A 118 4.63 -1.16 8.74
N LEU A 119 3.52 -1.36 9.44
CA LEU A 119 2.16 -1.00 9.05
C LEU A 119 2.13 0.48 8.77
N GLN A 120 2.48 0.87 7.54
CA GLN A 120 2.52 2.23 7.02
C GLN A 120 2.67 3.22 8.17
N ARG A 121 3.77 3.09 8.94
CA ARG A 121 4.11 4.08 9.95
C ARG A 121 4.01 5.39 9.16
N ASN A 122 3.17 6.32 9.62
CA ASN A 122 3.27 7.70 9.19
C ASN A 122 4.72 8.06 9.54
N ASP A 123 5.63 7.83 8.60
CA ASP A 123 6.98 8.29 8.68
C ASP A 123 6.84 9.78 8.41
N PRO A 124 6.94 10.63 9.45
CA PRO A 124 6.86 12.07 9.26
C PRO A 124 7.98 12.56 8.32
N ASN A 125 9.05 11.77 8.13
CA ASN A 125 10.17 12.06 7.25
C ASN A 125 10.04 11.42 5.86
N ARG A 126 8.95 10.71 5.53
CA ARG A 126 8.73 10.31 4.13
C ARG A 126 8.42 11.59 3.36
N PRO A 127 9.31 12.07 2.47
CA PRO A 127 9.08 13.31 1.77
C PRO A 127 7.74 13.18 1.06
N ALA A 128 6.81 14.05 1.42
CA ALA A 128 5.59 14.20 0.66
C ALA A 128 6.06 14.43 -0.78
N LYS A 129 5.81 13.50 -1.70
CA LYS A 129 5.93 13.76 -3.14
C LYS A 129 4.82 14.75 -3.54
N ARG A 130 4.86 15.94 -2.94
CA ARG A 130 3.98 17.08 -3.13
C ARG A 130 4.88 18.29 -3.27
N GLY A 131 5.71 18.27 -4.32
CA GLY A 131 6.75 19.30 -4.49
C GLY A 131 7.57 19.25 -5.77
N MET A 132 7.18 18.52 -6.82
CA MET A 132 7.88 18.57 -8.12
C MET A 132 6.95 19.08 -9.24
N ARG A 133 6.34 20.26 -9.05
CA ARG A 133 5.81 21.11 -10.15
C ARG A 133 5.85 22.59 -9.77
N ARG A 134 6.95 23.07 -9.20
CA ARG A 134 7.28 24.51 -9.18
C ARG A 134 8.74 24.66 -9.57
N GLY A 135 8.97 25.22 -10.76
CA GLY A 135 10.33 25.49 -11.23
C GLY A 135 10.54 25.22 -12.72
N ARG A 136 9.82 25.95 -13.58
CA ARG A 136 10.41 26.38 -14.86
C ARG A 136 9.91 27.80 -15.14
N ARG A 137 10.44 28.74 -14.35
CA ARG A 137 10.77 30.07 -14.86
C ARG A 137 12.25 30.01 -15.17
N TYR A 138 12.60 30.08 -16.44
CA TYR A 138 13.46 31.10 -17.05
C TYR A 138 13.01 31.17 -18.50
#